data_AF-A0A434FV32-F1
#
_entry.id   AF-A0A434FV32-F1
#
_cell.length_a   1.000
_cell.length_b   1.000
_cell.length_c   1.000
_cell.angle_alpha   90.00
_cell.angle_beta   90.00
_cell.angle_gamma   90.00
#
_symmetry.space_group_name_H-M   'P 1'
#
loop_
_entity.id
_entity.type
_entity.pdbx_description
1 polymer ?
#
loop_
_entity_poly.entity_id
_entity_poly.type
_entity_poly.pdbx_seq_one_letter_code
_entity_poly.pdbx_strand_id
1 'polypeptide(L)' 'VLLRPEIYVTAALAGATIFTIGDLAGLPPLASSLLGFAAAFLVRGGALKFGWSFPAYKSRPGRRPEDIP' A
#
# COMPACT_ATOMS: atom_id res chain seq x y z
N VAL A 1 -4.94 19.05 1.39
CA VAL A 1 -3.99 18.43 2.36
C VAL A 1 -4.08 16.90 2.44
N LEU A 2 -5.08 16.22 1.85
CA LEU A 2 -5.26 14.76 1.95
C LEU A 2 -4.49 13.89 0.93
N LEU A 3 -3.82 14.49 -0.07
CA LEU A 3 -3.17 13.73 -1.15
C LEU A 3 -1.64 13.66 -0.97
N ARG A 4 -1.15 13.46 0.26
CA ARG A 4 0.24 13.00 0.39
C ARG A 4 0.28 11.55 -0.07
N PRO A 5 1.20 11.18 -0.99
CA PRO A 5 1.38 9.80 -1.41
C PRO A 5 2.01 9.00 -0.27
N GLU A 6 1.20 8.66 0.72
CA GLU A 6 1.59 7.88 1.89
C GLU A 6 1.26 6.41 1.69
N ILE A 7 2.11 5.55 2.26
CA ILE A 7 1.90 4.11 2.32
C ILE A 7 0.85 3.84 3.41
N TYR A 8 -0.43 3.96 3.04
CA TYR A 8 -1.58 3.62 3.91
C TYR A 8 -2.32 2.41 3.37
N VAL A 9 -2.94 2.56 2.19
CA VAL A 9 -3.72 1.48 1.54
C VAL A 9 -2.83 0.27 1.25
N THR A 10 -1.59 0.49 0.82
CA THR A 10 -0.64 -0.60 0.54
C THR A 10 -0.19 -1.32 1.81
N ALA A 11 -0.12 -0.64 2.96
CA ALA A 11 0.16 -1.29 4.24
C ALA A 11 -0.99 -2.21 4.66
N ALA A 12 -2.23 -1.73 4.54
CA ALA A 12 -3.43 -2.52 4.80
C ALA A 12 -3.53 -3.72 3.85
N LEU A 13 -3.24 -3.51 2.56
CA LEU A 13 -3.20 -4.57 1.55
C LEU A 13 -2.17 -5.65 1.92
N ALA A 14 -0.95 -5.26 2.29
CA ALA A 14 0.09 -6.22 2.68
C ALA A 14 -0.34 -7.08 3.89
N GLY A 15 -0.93 -6.47 4.92
CA GLY A 15 -1.45 -7.19 6.07
C GLY A 15 -2.60 -8.14 5.71
N ALA A 16 -3.55 -7.68 4.89
CA ALA A 16 -4.65 -8.50 4.40
C ALA A 16 -4.16 -9.69 3.57
N THR A 17 -3.20 -9.48 2.66
CA THR A 17 -2.58 -10.56 1.87
C THR A 17 -1.92 -11.60 2.76
N ILE A 18 -1.16 -11.20 3.78
CA ILE A 18 -0.52 -12.15 4.70
C ILE A 18 -1.56 -12.90 5.53
N PHE A 19 -2.59 -12.22 6.02
CA PHE A 19 -3.69 -12.87 6.70
C PHE A 19 -4.37 -13.93 5.81
N THR A 20 -4.74 -13.56 4.58
CA THR A 20 -5.42 -14.46 3.63
C THR A 20 -4.54 -15.64 3.25
N ILE A 21 -3.24 -15.45 3.02
CA ILE A 21 -2.32 -16.57 2.77
C ILE A 21 -2.23 -17.48 4.00
N GLY A 22 -2.18 -16.92 5.21
CA GLY A 22 -2.16 -17.69 6.45
C GLY A 22 -3.43 -18.52 6.64
N ASP A 23 -4.59 -17.92 6.38
CA ASP A 23 -5.88 -18.60 6.41
C ASP A 23 -5.95 -19.75 5.38
N LEU A 24 -5.52 -19.50 4.15
CA LEU A 24 -5.44 -20.53 3.09
C LEU A 24 -4.45 -21.66 3.42
N ALA A 25 -3.39 -21.35 4.17
CA ALA A 25 -2.42 -22.35 4.65
C ALA A 25 -2.91 -23.11 5.91
N GLY A 26 -4.13 -22.82 6.41
CA GLY A 26 -4.71 -23.50 7.56
C GLY A 26 -4.14 -23.08 8.91
N LEU A 27 -3.49 -21.92 9.00
CA LEU A 27 -3.04 -21.39 10.29
C LEU A 27 -4.25 -21.04 11.19
N PRO A 28 -4.11 -21.15 12.52
CA PRO A 28 -5.12 -20.66 13.44
C PRO A 28 -5.43 -19.17 13.21
N PRO A 29 -6.70 -18.72 13.37
CA PRO A 29 -7.09 -17.34 13.10
C PRO A 29 -6.25 -16.30 13.85
N LEU A 30 -5.85 -16.62 15.08
CA LEU A 30 -4.99 -15.76 15.89
C LEU A 30 -3.59 -15.62 15.28
N ALA A 31 -2.99 -16.71 14.79
CA ALA A 31 -1.68 -16.68 14.17
C ALA A 31 -1.71 -15.87 12.86
N SER A 32 -2.70 -16.12 11.99
CA SER A 32 -2.90 -15.36 10.75
C SER A 32 -3.13 -13.86 11.03
N SER A 33 -3.91 -13.54 12.06
CA SER A 33 -4.17 -12.14 12.47
C SER A 33 -2.92 -11.44 12.97
N LEU A 34 -2.12 -12.11 13.80
CA LEU A 34 -0.88 -11.53 14.34
C LEU A 34 0.15 -11.30 13.23
N LEU A 35 0.28 -12.22 12.29
CA LEU A 35 1.18 -12.07 11.13
C LEU A 35 0.73 -10.92 10.21
N GLY A 36 -0.56 -10.85 9.89
CA GLY A 36 -1.13 -9.75 9.10
C GLY A 36 -0.98 -8.39 9.78
N PHE A 37 -1.24 -8.32 11.09
CA PHE A 37 -1.04 -7.11 11.90
C PHE A 37 0.44 -6.68 11.91
N ALA A 38 1.36 -7.61 12.21
CA ALA A 38 2.79 -7.31 12.25
C ALA A 38 3.28 -6.77 10.89
N ALA A 39 2.83 -7.37 9.79
CA ALA A 39 3.19 -6.90 8.46
C ALA A 39 2.66 -5.50 8.16
N ALA A 40 1.37 -5.24 8.40
CA ALA A 40 0.78 -3.91 8.20
C ALA A 40 1.47 -2.85 9.07
N PHE A 41 1.76 -3.20 10.33
CA PHE A 41 2.44 -2.32 11.27
C PHE A 41 3.88 -2.01 10.85
N LEU A 42 4.65 -3.01 10.41
CA LEU A 42 6.01 -2.81 9.93
C LEU A 42 6.05 -1.98 8.64
N VAL A 43 5.13 -2.21 7.70
CA VAL A 43 5.07 -1.44 6.45
C VAL A 43 4.68 0.02 6.74
N ARG A 44 3.64 0.25 7.55
CA ARG A 44 3.21 1.62 7.90
C ARG A 44 4.24 2.32 8.78
N GLY A 45 4.74 1.64 9.81
CA GLY A 45 5.76 2.15 10.73
C GLY A 45 7.06 2.44 10.00
N GLY A 46 7.48 1.57 9.08
CA GLY A 46 8.61 1.79 8.18
C GLY A 46 8.40 3.01 7.29
N ALA A 47 7.22 3.16 6.70
CA ALA A 47 6.92 4.33 5.88
C ALA A 47 6.97 5.65 6.66
N LEU A 48 6.47 5.66 7.89
CA LEU A 48 6.51 6.84 8.76
C LEU A 48 7.94 7.15 9.24
N LYS A 49 8.71 6.11 9.65
CA LYS A 49 10.06 6.28 10.18
C LYS A 49 11.08 6.64 9.10
N PHE A 50 10.96 6.06 7.90
CA PHE A 50 11.93 6.19 6.81
C PHE A 50 11.44 7.08 5.67
N GLY A 51 10.23 7.63 5.75
CA GLY A 51 9.68 8.54 4.74
C GLY A 51 9.34 7.86 3.41
N TRP A 52 9.04 6.56 3.41
CA TRP A 52 8.67 5.86 2.18
C TRP A 52 7.39 6.44 1.59
N SER A 53 7.42 6.70 0.30
CA SER A 53 6.30 7.24 -0.47
C SER A 53 6.36 6.74 -1.91
N PHE A 54 5.20 6.67 -2.56
CA PHE A 54 5.16 6.41 -3.99
C PHE A 54 5.41 7.69 -4.78
N PRO A 55 6.06 7.62 -5.96
CA PRO A 55 6.19 8.78 -6.82
C PRO A 55 4.80 9.29 -7.21
N ALA A 56 4.57 10.58 -7.03
CA ALA A 56 3.34 11.22 -7.47
C ALA A 56 3.23 11.13 -9.00
N TYR A 57 2.00 10.92 -9.47
CA TYR A 57 1.72 10.97 -10.90
C TYR A 57 2.13 12.33 -11.47
N LYS A 58 2.95 12.32 -12.53
CA LYS A 58 3.33 13.53 -13.25
C LYS A 58 2.40 13.69 -14.44
N SER A 59 1.53 14.69 -14.41
CA SER A 59 0.68 15.04 -15.55
C SER A 59 1.56 15.32 -16.77
N ARG A 60 1.27 14.64 -17.87
CA ARG A 60 1.85 14.97 -19.17
C ARG A 60 1.21 16.29 -19.64
N PRO A 61 1.95 17.15 -20.36
CA PRO A 61 1.34 18.29 -21.05
C PRO A 61 0.14 17.82 -21.86
N GLY A 62 -0.95 18.60 -21.85
CA GLY A 62 -2.11 18.31 -22.69
C GLY A 62 -1.69 18.24 -24.16
N ARG A 63 -2.38 17.41 -24.96
CA ARG A 63 -2.19 17.41 -26.42
C ARG A 63 -2.45 18.81 -26.95
N ARG A 64 -1.62 19.27 -27.88
CA ARG A 64 -1.81 20.59 -28.47
C ARG A 64 -2.99 20.53 -29.46
N PRO A 65 -3.75 21.62 -29.65
CA PRO A 65 -4.90 21.63 -30.56
C PRO A 65 -4.55 21.18 -31.99
N GLU A 66 -3.33 21.44 -32.44
CA GLU A 66 -2.81 21.00 -33.74
C GLU A 66 -2.58 19.48 -33.85
N ASP A 67 -2.56 18.75 -32.73
CA ASP A 67 -2.35 17.30 -32.68
C ASP A 67 -3.69 16.51 -32.69
N ILE A 68 -4.84 17.17 -32.92
CA ILE A 68 -6.19 16.58 -32.92
C ILE A 68 -6.70 16.42 -34.37
N PRO A 69 -6.97 15.21 -34.88
CA PRO A 69 -7.47 14.96 -36.24
C PRO A 69 -8.88 15.47 -36.52
#